data_AF-A0A1T2KVW8-F1
#
_entry.id   AF-A0A1T2KVW8-F1
#
_cell.length_a   1.000
_cell.length_b   1.000
_cell.length_c   1.000
_cell.angle_alpha   90.00
_cell.angle_beta   90.00
_cell.angle_gamma   90.00
#
_symmetry.space_group_name_H-M   'P 1'
#
loop_
_entity.id
_entity.type
_entity.pdbx_description
1 polymer ?
#
loop_
_entity_poly.entity_id
_entity_poly.type
_entity_poly.pdbx_seq_one_letter_code
_entity_poly.pdbx_strand_id
1 'polypeptide(L)'
;MGFKNAPMSTVKPVENKESLFSAEVRAEIDKAIAQYPEEWKQSAAMPALTIVQDDNCGYLTEELMDKVAAYLDMPPIAVYEVATFYSMYELKPVGKHKVCVCTNVSCMINGSDRIVDHMENKLGIKLGETTEDGKYTLKEVECLGACGGAPMFQIGNKYYENLTPELVDSILDGLE
;
A
#
# COMPACT_ATOMS: atom_id res chain seq x y z
N MET A 1 -14.97 -18.73 29.95
CA MET A 1 -14.68 -17.43 29.31
C MET A 1 -13.80 -17.71 28.11
N GLY A 2 -14.33 -17.51 26.91
CA GLY A 2 -13.69 -17.96 25.68
C GLY A 2 -12.47 -17.12 25.31
N PHE A 3 -11.50 -17.78 24.65
CA PHE A 3 -10.33 -17.21 23.98
C PHE A 3 -10.60 -16.03 23.01
N LYS A 4 -11.86 -15.60 22.85
CA LYS A 4 -12.29 -14.57 21.88
C LYS A 4 -12.07 -13.12 22.36
N ASN A 5 -11.71 -12.89 23.62
CA ASN A 5 -11.64 -11.55 24.21
C ASN A 5 -10.24 -11.17 24.76
N ALA A 6 -9.23 -12.02 24.59
CA ALA A 6 -7.87 -11.68 24.99
C ALA A 6 -7.09 -11.14 23.77
N PRO A 7 -6.35 -10.03 23.90
CA PRO A 7 -5.50 -9.54 22.82
C PRO A 7 -4.42 -10.57 22.47
N MET A 8 -4.02 -10.64 21.20
CA MET A 8 -2.88 -11.45 20.75
C MET A 8 -1.59 -10.79 21.24
N SER A 9 -1.29 -11.00 22.52
CA SER A 9 -0.01 -10.60 23.08
C SER A 9 1.04 -11.66 22.77
N THR A 10 2.23 -11.20 22.39
CA THR A 10 3.44 -12.00 22.56
C THR A 10 3.69 -12.22 24.05
N VAL A 11 4.28 -13.38 24.37
CA VAL A 11 4.56 -13.78 25.76
C VAL A 11 5.66 -12.91 26.41
N LYS A 12 6.39 -12.08 25.62
CA LYS A 12 7.42 -11.15 26.12
C LYS A 12 7.49 -9.87 25.26
N PRO A 13 7.18 -8.69 25.83
CA PRO A 13 7.40 -7.40 25.18
C PRO A 13 8.89 -7.21 24.83
N VAL A 14 9.16 -6.56 23.71
CA VAL A 14 10.55 -6.23 23.30
C VAL A 14 11.03 -5.03 24.11
N GLU A 15 12.16 -5.19 24.82
CA GLU A 15 12.67 -4.20 25.78
C GLU A 15 13.18 -2.89 25.15
N ASN A 16 13.60 -2.89 23.87
CA ASN A 16 14.16 -1.71 23.21
C ASN A 16 13.47 -1.40 21.86
N LYS A 17 12.29 -0.78 21.94
CA LYS A 17 11.52 -0.34 20.75
C LYS A 17 12.10 0.91 20.07
N GLU A 18 12.94 1.68 20.76
CA GLU A 18 13.47 2.95 20.24
C GLU A 18 14.40 2.76 19.04
N SER A 19 15.05 1.59 18.96
CA SER A 19 15.98 1.23 17.89
C SER A 19 15.30 0.67 16.63
N LEU A 20 13.99 0.40 16.66
CA LEU A 20 13.29 -0.29 15.57
C LEU A 20 13.00 0.63 14.39
N PHE A 21 12.63 1.88 14.64
CA PHE A 21 12.26 2.88 13.63
C PHE A 21 12.79 4.27 13.97
N SER A 22 12.84 5.15 12.97
CA SER A 22 13.15 6.58 13.17
C SER A 22 12.17 7.22 14.17
N ALA A 23 12.58 8.33 14.79
CA ALA A 23 11.71 9.04 15.74
C ALA A 23 10.40 9.53 15.10
N GLU A 24 10.46 9.91 13.82
CA GLU A 24 9.31 10.38 13.03
C GLU A 24 8.30 9.24 12.78
N VAL A 25 8.78 8.09 12.30
CA VAL A 25 7.94 6.90 12.07
C VAL A 25 7.31 6.42 13.38
N ARG A 26 8.08 6.37 14.47
CA ARG A 26 7.56 5.98 15.78
C ARG A 26 6.42 6.90 16.25
N ALA A 27 6.58 8.21 16.08
CA ALA A 27 5.56 9.17 16.47
C ALA A 27 4.24 8.97 15.70
N GLU A 28 4.29 8.67 14.40
CA GLU A 28 3.09 8.37 13.61
C GLU A 28 2.47 7.01 14.00
N ILE A 29 3.29 5.99 14.27
CA ILE A 29 2.77 4.70 14.76
C ILE A 29 2.12 4.87 16.14
N ASP A 30 2.73 5.60 17.07
CA ASP A 30 2.18 5.85 18.41
C ASP A 30 0.86 6.62 18.34
N LYS A 31 0.77 7.58 17.42
CA LYS A 31 -0.48 8.30 17.13
C LYS A 31 -1.57 7.38 16.57
N ALA A 32 -1.20 6.38 15.76
CA ALA A 32 -2.15 5.36 15.30
C ALA A 32 -2.58 4.44 16.45
N ILE A 33 -1.65 4.00 17.31
CA ILE A 33 -1.93 3.17 18.49
C ILE A 33 -2.89 3.89 19.44
N ALA A 34 -2.70 5.19 19.67
CA ALA A 34 -3.51 6.00 20.59
C ALA A 34 -5.00 6.09 20.19
N GLN A 35 -5.38 5.70 18.97
CA GLN A 35 -6.77 5.63 18.53
C GLN A 35 -7.51 4.41 19.08
N TYR A 36 -6.79 3.45 19.65
CA TYR A 36 -7.33 2.19 20.17
C TYR A 36 -7.12 2.08 21.68
N PRO A 37 -7.92 1.27 22.39
CA PRO A 37 -7.65 1.00 23.79
C PRO A 37 -6.28 0.33 23.99
N GLU A 38 -5.64 0.58 25.13
CA GLU A 38 -4.28 0.16 25.45
C GLU A 38 -4.08 -1.35 25.36
N GLU A 39 -5.10 -2.13 25.70
CA GLU A 39 -5.07 -3.59 25.60
C GLU A 39 -5.23 -4.12 24.15
N TRP A 40 -5.62 -3.27 23.18
CA TRP A 40 -5.91 -3.66 21.79
C TRP A 40 -4.95 -3.04 20.76
N LYS A 41 -3.69 -2.79 21.11
CA LYS A 41 -2.66 -2.19 20.23
C LYS A 41 -2.51 -2.88 18.88
N GLN A 42 -2.73 -4.19 18.82
CA GLN A 42 -2.76 -4.98 17.58
C GLN A 42 -3.71 -4.41 16.51
N SER A 43 -4.75 -3.67 16.90
CA SER A 43 -5.67 -3.01 15.96
C SER A 43 -4.97 -1.97 15.09
N ALA A 44 -3.82 -1.47 15.53
CA ALA A 44 -2.98 -0.55 14.77
C ALA A 44 -2.06 -1.25 13.76
N ALA A 45 -2.14 -2.58 13.57
CA ALA A 45 -1.29 -3.30 12.62
C ALA A 45 -1.39 -2.76 11.18
N MET A 46 -2.62 -2.53 10.69
CA MET A 46 -2.83 -1.98 9.35
C MET A 46 -2.22 -0.59 9.16
N PRO A 47 -2.55 0.43 10.00
CA PRO A 47 -1.94 1.75 9.84
C PRO A 47 -0.43 1.74 10.07
N ALA A 48 0.09 0.92 10.99
CA ALA A 48 1.53 0.79 11.20
C ALA A 48 2.24 0.25 9.96
N LEU A 49 1.68 -0.80 9.31
CA LEU A 49 2.22 -1.32 8.05
C LEU A 49 2.19 -0.27 6.95
N THR A 50 1.14 0.54 6.84
CA THR A 50 1.07 1.62 5.85
C THR A 50 2.16 2.67 6.08
N ILE A 51 2.32 3.13 7.33
CA ILE A 51 3.35 4.12 7.69
C ILE A 51 4.75 3.59 7.36
N VAL A 52 5.05 2.35 7.74
CA VAL A 52 6.36 1.74 7.50
C VAL A 52 6.61 1.48 6.01
N GLN A 53 5.56 1.12 5.26
CA GLN A 53 5.66 0.97 3.81
C GLN A 53 5.98 2.31 3.14
N ASP A 54 5.29 3.38 3.53
CA ASP A 54 5.50 4.71 2.96
C ASP A 54 6.89 5.26 3.28
N ASP A 55 7.40 5.01 4.50
CA ASP A 55 8.78 5.34 4.90
C ASP A 55 9.83 4.55 4.11
N ASN A 56 9.56 3.27 3.82
CA ASN A 56 10.46 2.39 3.07
C ASN A 56 10.22 2.41 1.56
N CYS A 57 9.98 3.59 0.98
CA CYS A 57 9.84 3.77 -0.47
C CYS A 57 8.74 2.91 -1.12
N GLY A 58 7.66 2.62 -0.40
CA GLY A 58 6.45 2.00 -0.95
C GLY A 58 6.37 0.48 -0.88
N TYR A 59 7.30 -0.21 -0.20
CA TYR A 59 7.24 -1.67 -0.01
C TYR A 59 7.70 -2.13 1.38
N LEU A 60 7.31 -3.34 1.76
CA LEU A 60 7.59 -3.96 3.05
C LEU A 60 8.52 -5.16 2.89
N THR A 61 9.57 -5.21 3.70
CA THR A 61 10.46 -6.38 3.83
C THR A 61 10.04 -7.22 5.04
N GLU A 62 10.49 -8.48 5.09
CA GLU A 62 10.29 -9.35 6.26
C GLU A 62 10.81 -8.70 7.54
N GLU A 63 11.99 -8.08 7.50
CA GLU A 63 12.58 -7.38 8.64
C GLU A 63 11.70 -6.22 9.12
N LEU A 64 11.09 -5.46 8.21
CA LEU A 64 10.19 -4.37 8.58
C LEU A 64 8.90 -4.89 9.21
N MET A 65 8.34 -5.98 8.68
CA MET A 65 7.17 -6.62 9.27
C MET A 65 7.48 -7.18 10.68
N ASP A 66 8.66 -7.75 10.89
CA ASP A 66 9.13 -8.19 12.22
C ASP A 66 9.25 -7.02 13.20
N LYS A 67 9.79 -5.88 12.74
CA LYS A 67 9.86 -4.66 13.54
C LYS A 67 8.48 -4.14 13.91
N VAL A 68 7.51 -4.16 12.99
CA VAL A 68 6.10 -3.78 13.28
C VAL A 68 5.50 -4.72 14.34
N ALA A 69 5.70 -6.03 14.19
CA ALA A 69 5.21 -7.02 15.15
C ALA A 69 5.80 -6.79 16.55
N ALA A 70 7.11 -6.58 16.63
CA ALA A 70 7.82 -6.24 17.86
C ALA A 70 7.33 -4.91 18.47
N TYR A 71 7.04 -3.90 17.65
CA TYR A 71 6.57 -2.60 18.11
C TYR A 71 5.16 -2.69 18.72
N LEU A 72 4.29 -3.51 18.13
CA LEU A 72 2.91 -3.72 18.58
C LEU A 72 2.75 -4.85 19.62
N ASP A 73 3.85 -5.46 20.06
CA ASP A 73 3.89 -6.61 20.98
C ASP A 73 3.05 -7.81 20.52
N MET A 74 2.96 -8.05 19.21
CA MET A 74 2.14 -9.12 18.61
C MET A 74 2.99 -10.15 17.83
N PRO A 75 2.50 -11.38 17.62
CA PRO A 75 3.25 -12.39 16.89
C PRO A 75 3.53 -11.97 15.44
N PRO A 76 4.75 -12.16 14.90
CA PRO A 76 5.09 -11.80 13.52
C PRO A 76 4.16 -12.42 12.48
N ILE A 77 3.72 -13.66 12.70
CA ILE A 77 2.80 -14.35 11.80
C ILE A 77 1.49 -13.59 11.57
N ALA A 78 0.96 -12.92 12.61
CA ALA A 78 -0.27 -12.15 12.46
C ALA A 78 -0.06 -10.90 11.60
N VAL A 79 1.13 -10.31 11.64
CA VAL A 79 1.50 -9.20 10.74
C VAL A 79 1.64 -9.70 9.30
N TYR A 80 2.27 -10.85 9.09
CA TYR A 80 2.40 -11.44 7.76
C TYR A 80 1.05 -11.82 7.16
N GLU A 81 0.13 -12.37 7.95
CA GLU A 81 -1.25 -12.67 7.53
C GLU A 81 -1.94 -11.41 7.01
N VAL A 82 -1.85 -10.28 7.74
CA VAL A 82 -2.42 -8.99 7.30
C VAL A 82 -1.72 -8.49 6.02
N ALA A 83 -0.40 -8.47 6.00
CA ALA A 83 0.39 -7.93 4.90
C ALA A 83 0.18 -8.72 3.59
N THR A 84 -0.01 -10.04 3.68
CA THR A 84 -0.26 -10.90 2.51
C THR A 84 -1.74 -10.93 2.09
N PHE A 85 -2.67 -10.69 3.02
CA PHE A 85 -4.10 -10.70 2.73
C PHE A 85 -4.56 -9.44 2.01
N TYR A 86 -4.07 -8.26 2.41
CA TYR A 86 -4.49 -6.98 1.83
C TYR A 86 -3.57 -6.57 0.68
N SER A 87 -4.13 -6.46 -0.53
CA SER A 87 -3.40 -6.13 -1.77
C SER A 87 -2.79 -4.72 -1.84
N MET A 88 -3.08 -3.87 -0.85
CA MET A 88 -2.50 -2.52 -0.73
C MET A 88 -1.03 -2.56 -0.28
N TYR A 89 -0.64 -3.63 0.41
CA TYR A 89 0.73 -3.82 0.87
C TYR A 89 1.58 -4.44 -0.24
N GLU A 90 2.71 -3.80 -0.53
CA GLU A 90 3.65 -4.30 -1.54
C GLU A 90 4.78 -5.04 -0.84
N LEU A 91 4.92 -6.34 -1.12
CA LEU A 91 5.96 -7.17 -0.53
C LEU A 91 7.21 -7.28 -1.42
N LYS A 92 7.24 -6.51 -2.50
CA LYS A 92 8.33 -6.42 -3.47
C LYS A 92 8.60 -4.94 -3.76
N PRO A 93 9.85 -4.58 -4.11
CA PRO A 93 10.17 -3.22 -4.52
C PRO A 93 9.25 -2.73 -5.63
N VAL A 94 8.75 -1.51 -5.48
CA VAL A 94 7.95 -0.80 -6.46
C VAL A 94 8.63 0.52 -6.83
N GLY A 95 8.26 1.06 -7.98
CA GLY A 95 8.72 2.36 -8.42
C GLY A 95 8.11 3.49 -7.62
N LYS A 96 8.72 4.68 -7.73
CA LYS A 96 8.31 5.90 -7.02
C LYS A 96 6.83 6.22 -7.20
N HIS A 97 6.32 6.02 -8.42
CA HIS A 97 4.93 6.25 -8.79
C HIS A 97 4.24 4.93 -9.11
N LYS A 98 3.50 4.40 -8.15
CA LYS A 98 2.62 3.24 -8.37
C LYS A 98 1.32 3.70 -9.01
N VAL A 99 1.11 3.32 -10.26
CA VAL A 99 -0.11 3.63 -11.02
C VAL A 99 -1.06 2.44 -10.96
N CYS A 100 -2.09 2.58 -10.13
CA CYS A 100 -3.14 1.58 -9.92
C CYS A 100 -4.28 1.81 -10.91
N VAL A 101 -4.33 1.03 -11.99
CA VAL A 101 -5.32 1.18 -13.06
C VAL A 101 -6.52 0.28 -12.80
N CYS A 102 -7.73 0.86 -12.78
CA CYS A 102 -8.96 0.11 -12.65
C CYS A 102 -9.36 -0.50 -14.00
N THR A 103 -9.44 -1.83 -14.06
CA THR A 103 -9.85 -2.60 -15.26
C THR A 103 -11.24 -3.23 -15.11
N ASN A 104 -11.96 -2.91 -14.02
CA ASN A 104 -13.26 -3.49 -13.75
C ASN A 104 -14.37 -2.91 -14.66
N VAL A 105 -15.56 -3.51 -14.65
CA VAL A 105 -16.64 -3.39 -15.65
C VAL A 105 -16.91 -1.97 -16.14
N SER A 106 -17.07 -0.99 -15.24
CA SER A 106 -17.36 0.39 -15.66
C SER A 106 -16.19 1.04 -16.41
N CYS A 107 -14.95 0.78 -15.99
CA CYS A 107 -13.77 1.27 -16.69
C CYS A 107 -13.54 0.52 -18.00
N MET A 108 -13.74 -0.80 -18.00
CA MET A 108 -13.65 -1.64 -19.20
C MET A 108 -14.61 -1.19 -20.30
N ILE A 109 -15.88 -0.95 -19.98
CA ILE A 109 -16.88 -0.49 -20.96
C ILE A 109 -16.52 0.91 -21.51
N ASN A 110 -15.87 1.74 -20.72
CA ASN A 110 -15.38 3.07 -21.14
C ASN A 110 -13.97 3.04 -21.75
N GLY A 111 -13.43 1.86 -22.06
CA GLY A 111 -12.19 1.72 -22.82
C GLY A 111 -10.90 1.76 -21.99
N SER A 112 -10.91 1.27 -20.74
CA SER A 112 -9.69 1.15 -19.93
C SER A 112 -8.63 0.23 -20.54
N ASP A 113 -9.02 -0.72 -21.37
CA ASP A 113 -8.13 -1.56 -22.19
C ASP A 113 -7.20 -0.72 -23.06
N ARG A 114 -7.75 0.28 -23.75
CA ARG A 114 -6.98 1.22 -24.59
C ARG A 114 -6.03 2.09 -23.76
N ILE A 115 -6.43 2.44 -22.54
CA ILE A 115 -5.60 3.21 -21.62
C ILE A 115 -4.42 2.35 -21.14
N VAL A 116 -4.67 1.10 -20.76
CA VAL A 116 -3.61 0.14 -20.39
C VAL A 116 -2.64 -0.05 -21.55
N ASP A 117 -3.14 -0.36 -22.76
CA ASP A 117 -2.29 -0.56 -23.94
C ASP A 117 -1.41 0.68 -24.23
N HIS A 118 -1.99 1.88 -24.09
CA HIS A 118 -1.25 3.13 -24.27
C HIS A 118 -0.13 3.29 -23.23
N MET A 119 -0.44 3.02 -21.95
CA MET A 119 0.55 3.08 -20.87
C MET A 119 1.67 2.06 -21.02
N GLU A 120 1.34 0.81 -21.38
CA GLU A 120 2.33 -0.24 -21.62
C GLU A 120 3.28 0.14 -22.76
N ASN A 121 2.75 0.69 -23.86
CA ASN A 121 3.55 1.14 -25.00
C ASN A 121 4.44 2.33 -24.65
N LYS A 122 3.92 3.30 -23.88
CA LYS A 122 4.68 4.50 -23.48
C LYS A 122 5.79 4.18 -22.48
N LEU A 123 5.50 3.37 -21.47
CA LEU A 123 6.44 3.05 -20.40
C LEU A 123 7.38 1.88 -20.77
N GLY A 124 7.04 1.10 -21.79
CA GLY A 124 7.83 -0.07 -22.22
C GLY A 124 7.76 -1.25 -21.25
N ILE A 125 6.72 -1.32 -20.41
CA ILE A 125 6.50 -2.35 -19.39
C ILE A 125 5.09 -2.93 -19.50
N LYS A 126 4.84 -4.07 -18.84
CA LYS A 126 3.52 -4.70 -18.72
C LYS A 126 2.85 -4.43 -17.38
N LEU A 127 1.54 -4.70 -17.30
CA LEU A 127 0.84 -4.77 -16.02
C LEU A 127 1.55 -5.70 -15.03
N GLY A 128 1.81 -5.20 -13.84
CA GLY A 128 2.54 -5.86 -12.76
C GLY A 128 4.05 -5.59 -12.76
N GLU A 129 4.58 -4.87 -13.76
CA GLU A 129 6.00 -4.58 -13.88
C GLU A 129 6.35 -3.16 -13.42
N THR A 130 7.65 -2.94 -13.23
CA THR A 130 8.25 -1.66 -12.85
C THR A 130 9.28 -1.28 -13.89
N THR A 131 9.33 0.01 -14.26
CA THR A 131 10.30 0.53 -15.22
C THR A 131 11.74 0.36 -14.73
N GLU A 132 12.69 0.21 -15.65
CA GLU A 132 14.12 0.00 -15.31
C GLU A 132 14.73 1.16 -14.51
N ASP A 133 14.20 2.37 -14.69
CA ASP A 133 14.60 3.57 -13.95
C ASP A 133 13.98 3.65 -12.54
N GLY A 134 13.12 2.69 -12.17
CA GLY A 134 12.45 2.65 -10.88
C GLY A 134 11.40 3.77 -10.68
N LYS A 135 11.00 4.47 -11.75
CA LYS A 135 10.09 5.61 -11.63
C LYS A 135 8.63 5.18 -11.55
N TYR A 136 8.19 4.20 -12.35
CA TYR A 136 6.78 3.80 -12.43
C TYR A 136 6.60 2.30 -12.20
N THR A 137 5.57 1.94 -11.44
CA THR A 137 5.01 0.59 -11.41
C THR A 137 3.60 0.63 -11.94
N LEU A 138 3.31 -0.19 -12.96
CA LEU A 138 1.97 -0.32 -13.50
C LEU A 138 1.26 -1.47 -12.79
N LYS A 139 0.24 -1.18 -11.98
CA LYS A 139 -0.50 -2.19 -11.22
C LYS A 139 -1.95 -2.24 -11.67
N GLU A 140 -2.40 -3.41 -12.08
CA GLU A 140 -3.83 -3.66 -12.25
C GLU A 140 -4.49 -3.74 -10.88
N VAL A 141 -5.62 -3.05 -10.73
CA VAL A 141 -6.45 -3.13 -9.53
C VAL A 141 -7.91 -3.35 -9.89
N GLU A 142 -8.63 -3.90 -8.93
CA GLU A 142 -10.07 -4.03 -8.98
C GLU A 142 -10.78 -2.67 -8.88
N CYS A 143 -12.10 -2.70 -8.77
CA CYS A 143 -12.92 -1.49 -8.70
C CYS A 143 -12.47 -0.51 -7.60
N LEU A 144 -12.05 0.69 -8.02
CA LEU A 144 -11.68 1.82 -7.15
C LEU A 144 -12.87 2.71 -6.73
N GLY A 145 -14.09 2.36 -7.14
CA GLY A 145 -15.32 3.04 -6.72
C GLY A 145 -15.58 4.41 -7.37
N ALA A 146 -14.76 4.85 -8.32
CA ALA A 146 -14.90 6.12 -9.05
C ALA A 146 -15.63 5.95 -10.40
N CYS A 147 -16.69 5.14 -10.43
CA CYS A 147 -17.34 4.73 -11.68
C CYS A 147 -17.97 5.90 -12.49
N GLY A 148 -18.29 7.02 -11.84
CA GLY A 148 -18.82 8.21 -12.51
C GLY A 148 -17.82 8.94 -13.41
N GLY A 149 -16.52 8.72 -13.18
CA GLY A 149 -15.42 9.29 -13.96
C GLY A 149 -14.59 8.22 -14.68
N ALA A 150 -15.18 7.08 -15.03
CA ALA A 150 -14.49 6.03 -15.77
C ALA A 150 -14.09 6.48 -17.20
N PRO A 151 -12.95 6.02 -17.77
CA PRO A 151 -11.93 5.19 -17.15
C PRO A 151 -11.02 6.01 -16.21
N MET A 152 -10.48 5.35 -15.17
CA MET A 152 -9.71 6.03 -14.11
C MET A 152 -8.55 5.19 -13.57
N PHE A 153 -7.54 5.85 -13.01
CA PHE A 153 -6.47 5.23 -12.22
C PHE A 153 -6.18 6.06 -10.97
N GLN A 154 -5.42 5.46 -10.06
CA GLN A 154 -4.94 6.10 -8.84
C GLN A 154 -3.41 6.12 -8.80
N ILE A 155 -2.83 7.24 -8.36
CA ILE A 155 -1.41 7.35 -8.00
C ILE A 155 -1.34 7.90 -6.58
N GLY A 156 -0.74 7.13 -5.66
CA GLY A 156 -0.79 7.43 -4.24
C GLY A 156 -2.23 7.55 -3.75
N ASN A 157 -2.60 8.69 -3.16
CA ASN A 157 -3.96 8.96 -2.68
C ASN A 157 -4.83 9.77 -3.65
N LYS A 158 -4.38 9.99 -4.90
CA LYS A 158 -5.05 10.85 -5.87
C LYS A 158 -5.70 10.03 -6.99
N TYR A 159 -6.97 10.32 -7.26
CA TYR A 159 -7.72 9.77 -8.39
C TYR A 159 -7.56 10.67 -9.62
N TYR A 160 -7.42 10.01 -10.77
CA TYR A 160 -7.39 10.62 -12.09
C TYR A 160 -8.48 9.97 -12.94
N GLU A 161 -9.46 10.76 -13.34
CA GLU A 161 -10.72 10.32 -13.95
C GLU A 161 -10.88 10.87 -15.36
N ASN A 162 -11.82 10.29 -16.13
CA ASN A 162 -12.14 10.63 -17.52
C ASN A 162 -10.90 10.55 -18.43
N LEU A 163 -10.12 9.48 -18.25
CA LEU A 163 -8.82 9.36 -18.90
C LEU A 163 -8.95 9.24 -20.41
N THR A 164 -8.11 9.99 -21.11
CA THR A 164 -7.78 9.81 -22.53
C THR A 164 -6.27 9.59 -22.66
N PRO A 165 -5.76 8.96 -23.73
CA PRO A 165 -4.32 8.76 -23.93
C PRO A 165 -3.49 10.04 -23.75
N GLU A 166 -4.00 11.17 -24.24
CA GLU A 166 -3.32 12.48 -24.14
C GLU A 166 -3.29 13.01 -22.70
N LEU A 167 -4.38 12.79 -21.96
CA LEU A 167 -4.43 13.16 -20.55
C LEU A 167 -3.49 12.28 -19.72
N VAL A 168 -3.41 10.98 -20.03
CA VAL A 168 -2.47 10.05 -19.40
C VAL A 168 -1.05 10.53 -19.63
N ASP A 169 -0.69 10.90 -20.86
CA ASP A 169 0.64 11.43 -21.18
C ASP A 169 0.98 12.67 -20.36
N SER A 170 0.06 13.63 -20.34
CA SER A 170 0.20 14.86 -19.55
C SER A 170 0.39 14.58 -18.06
N ILE A 171 -0.37 13.62 -17.50
CA ILE A 171 -0.23 13.23 -16.09
C ILE A 171 1.13 12.59 -15.85
N LEU A 172 1.52 11.59 -16.65
CA LEU A 172 2.77 10.85 -16.45
C LEU A 172 4.00 11.76 -16.60
N ASP A 173 4.01 12.62 -17.62
CA ASP A 173 5.13 13.54 -17.88
C ASP A 173 5.24 14.64 -16.81
N GLY A 174 4.12 14.99 -16.17
CA GLY A 174 4.06 15.94 -15.06
C GLY A 174 4.45 15.37 -13.68
N LEU A 175 4.74 14.07 -13.58
CA LEU A 175 5.20 13.46 -12.34
C LEU A 175 6.73 13.52 -12.25
N GLU A 176 7.25 14.18 -11.22
CA GLU A 176 8.69 14.22 -10.88
C GLU A 176 9.12 13.01 -10.05
#